data_AF-A0A6B3H1L9-F1
#
_entry.id   AF-A0A6B3H1L9-F1
#
_cell.length_a   1.000
_cell.length_b   1.000
_cell.length_c   1.000
_cell.angle_alpha   90.00
_cell.angle_beta   90.00
_cell.angle_gamma   90.00
#
_symmetry.space_group_name_H-M   'P 1'
#
loop_
_entity.id
_entity.type
_entity.pdbx_description
1 polymer ?
#
loop_
_entity_poly.entity_id
_entity_poly.type
_entity_poly.pdbx_seq_one_letter_code
_entity_poly.pdbx_strand_id
1 'polypeptide(L)'
;HPERILAAAEPTLDLGRPVAVMMLGILNFVLDTDEARSIVRTLMAAVPSGSHLVLTHPTLELGGEGNEAAMRFWNENATPPITARSREEFASFLDGLELLEPGIVSCS
;
A
#
# COMPACT_ATOMS: atom_id res chain seq x y z
N HIS A 1 -12.66 -1.46 6.47
CA HIS A 1 -13.80 -1.56 5.52
C HIS A 1 -13.43 -0.99 4.15
N PRO A 2 -12.55 -1.67 3.37
CA PRO A 2 -12.18 -1.25 2.02
C PRO A 2 -13.37 -1.16 1.04
N GLU A 3 -14.46 -1.86 1.31
CA GLU A 3 -15.68 -1.90 0.50
C GLU A 3 -16.33 -0.51 0.36
N ARG A 4 -16.17 0.34 1.38
CA ARG A 4 -16.66 1.72 1.35
C ARG A 4 -15.93 2.58 0.31
N ILE A 5 -14.66 2.27 0.00
CA ILE A 5 -13.89 2.98 -1.02
C ILE A 5 -14.50 2.67 -2.39
N LEU A 6 -14.81 1.40 -2.65
CA LEU A 6 -15.42 0.93 -3.90
C LEU A 6 -16.81 1.56 -4.10
N ALA A 7 -17.67 1.48 -3.09
CA ALA A 7 -19.02 2.06 -3.15
C ALA A 7 -18.99 3.59 -3.37
N ALA A 8 -17.99 4.28 -2.83
CA ALA A 8 -17.82 5.72 -3.05
C ALA A 8 -17.27 6.04 -4.46
N ALA A 9 -16.56 5.10 -5.10
CA ALA A 9 -16.00 5.27 -6.43
C ALA A 9 -17.02 4.97 -7.55
N GLU A 10 -17.96 4.04 -7.34
CA GLU A 10 -18.98 3.62 -8.31
C GLU A 10 -19.73 4.76 -9.03
N PRO A 11 -20.11 5.89 -8.38
CA PRO A 11 -20.78 6.99 -9.08
C PRO A 11 -19.90 7.73 -10.09
N THR A 12 -18.57 7.57 -10.00
CA THR A 12 -17.59 8.30 -10.81
C THR A 12 -16.83 7.40 -11.77
N LEU A 13 -16.57 6.15 -11.38
CA LEU A 13 -15.78 5.19 -12.13
C LEU A 13 -16.63 3.97 -12.54
N ASP A 14 -16.52 3.58 -13.81
CA ASP A 14 -17.01 2.30 -14.28
C ASP A 14 -16.04 1.19 -13.83
N LEU A 15 -16.31 0.60 -12.66
CA LEU A 15 -15.53 -0.51 -12.10
C LEU A 15 -15.72 -1.82 -12.87
N GLY A 16 -16.55 -1.86 -13.92
CA GLY A 16 -16.60 -2.96 -14.89
C GLY A 16 -15.47 -2.92 -15.93
N ARG A 17 -14.67 -1.84 -15.96
CA ARG A 17 -13.52 -1.66 -16.85
C ARG A 17 -12.21 -1.62 -16.05
N PRO A 18 -11.07 -1.95 -16.68
CA PRO A 18 -9.76 -1.85 -16.01
C PRO A 18 -9.49 -0.46 -15.44
N VAL A 19 -9.04 -0.41 -14.18
CA VAL A 19 -8.70 0.81 -13.44
C VAL A 19 -7.32 0.73 -12.79
N ALA A 20 -6.78 1.86 -12.35
CA ALA A 20 -5.59 1.89 -11.48
C ALA A 20 -6.01 2.15 -10.04
N VAL A 21 -5.64 1.25 -9.11
CA VAL A 21 -5.78 1.44 -7.67
C VAL A 21 -4.45 1.95 -7.14
N MET A 22 -4.46 3.13 -6.53
CA MET A 22 -3.24 3.79 -6.04
C MET A 22 -3.31 4.00 -4.54
N MET A 23 -2.34 3.45 -3.80
CA MET A 23 -2.23 3.61 -2.35
C MET A 23 -0.81 4.08 -2.03
N LEU A 24 -0.60 5.39 -2.14
CA LEU A 24 0.70 6.02 -2.01
C LEU A 24 0.87 6.57 -0.59
N GLY A 25 1.67 5.90 0.24
CA GLY A 25 1.99 6.36 1.59
C GLY A 25 0.81 6.38 2.55
N ILE A 26 -0.22 5.55 2.32
CA ILE A 26 -1.41 5.44 3.18
C ILE A 26 -1.47 4.11 3.95
N LEU A 27 -0.90 3.02 3.40
CA LEU A 27 -0.92 1.70 4.06
C LEU A 27 0.02 1.60 5.27
N ASN A 28 0.90 2.57 5.44
CA ASN A 28 1.74 2.74 6.64
C ASN A 28 0.93 3.07 7.89
N PHE A 29 -0.26 3.66 7.75
CA PHE A 29 -1.15 3.93 8.89
C PHE A 29 -1.99 2.72 9.32
N VAL A 30 -1.99 1.64 8.54
CA VAL A 30 -2.54 0.34 8.95
C VAL A 30 -1.40 -0.43 9.57
N LEU A 31 -1.37 -0.49 10.91
CA LEU A 31 -0.23 -1.01 11.66
C LEU A 31 -0.04 -2.51 11.52
N ASP A 32 -1.14 -3.25 11.41
CA ASP A 32 -1.12 -4.70 11.24
C ASP A 32 -0.85 -5.06 9.76
N THR A 33 0.18 -5.88 9.51
CA THR A 33 0.59 -6.29 8.16
C THR A 33 -0.45 -7.18 7.48
N ASP A 34 -1.13 -8.06 8.23
CA ASP A 34 -2.14 -8.95 7.68
C ASP A 34 -3.42 -8.19 7.30
N GLU A 35 -3.80 -7.21 8.10
CA GLU A 35 -4.90 -6.28 7.80
C GLU A 35 -4.58 -5.43 6.56
N ALA A 36 -3.39 -4.84 6.49
CA ALA A 36 -2.95 -4.06 5.34
C ALA A 36 -2.98 -4.90 4.05
N ARG A 37 -2.45 -6.13 4.12
CA ARG A 37 -2.52 -7.10 3.01
C ARG A 37 -3.96 -7.43 2.64
N SER A 38 -4.83 -7.66 3.63
CA SER A 38 -6.24 -7.96 3.37
C SER A 38 -6.96 -6.80 2.68
N ILE A 39 -6.66 -5.55 3.03
CA ILE A 39 -7.20 -4.36 2.37
C ILE A 39 -6.82 -4.34 0.90
N VAL A 40 -5.54 -4.56 0.58
CA VAL A 40 -5.06 -4.60 -0.81
C VAL A 40 -5.77 -5.70 -1.59
N ARG A 41 -5.82 -6.92 -1.05
CA ARG A 41 -6.51 -8.04 -1.71
C ARG A 41 -7.99 -7.74 -1.95
N THR A 42 -8.71 -7.18 -0.98
CA THR A 42 -10.13 -6.89 -1.14
C THR A 42 -10.37 -5.85 -2.24
N LEU A 43 -9.56 -4.79 -2.31
CA LEU A 43 -9.68 -3.78 -3.36
C LEU A 43 -9.36 -4.37 -4.74
N MET A 44 -8.29 -5.17 -4.85
CA MET A 44 -7.90 -5.77 -6.11
C MET A 44 -8.86 -6.87 -6.59
N ALA A 45 -9.50 -7.60 -5.68
CA ALA A 45 -10.51 -8.60 -6.03
C ALA A 45 -11.80 -7.98 -6.60
N ALA A 46 -12.04 -6.69 -6.38
CA ALA A 46 -13.23 -6.00 -6.83
C ALA A 46 -13.10 -5.33 -8.21
N VAL A 47 -11.89 -5.27 -8.76
CA VAL A 47 -11.62 -4.65 -10.07
C VAL A 47 -11.30 -5.72 -11.12
N PRO A 48 -11.66 -5.52 -12.40
CA PRO A 48 -11.50 -6.54 -13.43
C PRO A 48 -10.03 -6.75 -13.83
N SER A 49 -9.72 -7.89 -14.43
CA SER A 49 -8.41 -8.18 -15.01
C SER A 49 -7.95 -7.08 -15.97
N GLY A 50 -6.65 -6.79 -15.96
CA GLY A 50 -6.06 -5.63 -16.66
C GLY A 50 -6.02 -4.36 -15.82
N SER A 51 -6.64 -4.36 -14.63
CA SER A 51 -6.44 -3.30 -13.64
C SER A 51 -5.03 -3.36 -13.05
N HIS A 52 -4.56 -2.23 -12.53
CA HIS A 52 -3.21 -2.07 -12.00
C HIS A 52 -3.22 -1.61 -10.55
N LEU A 53 -2.21 -2.01 -9.80
CA LEU A 53 -1.98 -1.57 -8.42
C LEU A 53 -0.69 -0.75 -8.35
N VAL A 54 -0.73 0.40 -7.68
CA VAL A 54 0.46 1.21 -7.39
C VAL A 54 0.55 1.43 -5.88
N LEU A 55 1.68 1.04 -5.30
CA LEU A 55 1.95 1.16 -3.86
C LEU A 55 3.24 1.93 -3.60
N THR A 56 3.26 2.69 -2.51
CA THR A 56 4.52 3.13 -1.87
C THR A 56 4.45 2.86 -0.38
N HIS A 57 5.60 2.55 0.22
CA HIS A 57 5.66 2.19 1.63
C HIS A 57 7.01 2.56 2.25
N PRO A 58 7.04 3.06 3.50
CA PRO A 58 8.29 3.24 4.21
C PRO A 58 8.91 1.88 4.55
N THR A 59 10.23 1.83 4.50
CA THR A 59 11.03 0.69 4.95
C THR A 59 12.20 1.19 5.78
N LEU A 60 12.67 0.40 6.74
CA LEU A 60 13.92 0.66 7.47
C LEU A 60 15.13 -0.04 6.83
N GLU A 61 14.94 -0.85 5.80
CA GLU A 61 16.02 -1.53 5.09
C GLU A 61 16.81 -0.57 4.17
N LEU A 62 16.26 0.62 3.93
CA LEU A 62 16.83 1.71 3.13
C LEU A 62 16.80 3.03 3.92
N GLY A 63 17.45 4.07 3.39
CA GLY A 63 17.34 5.45 3.91
C GLY A 63 18.40 5.89 4.92
N GLY A 64 19.34 5.00 5.28
CA GLY A 64 20.49 5.32 6.13
C GLY A 64 20.13 5.62 7.60
N GLU A 65 21.14 6.07 8.36
CA GLU A 65 21.07 6.20 9.83
C GLU A 65 19.94 7.13 10.33
N GLY A 66 19.50 8.08 9.51
CA GLY A 66 18.45 9.05 9.89
C GLY A 66 17.02 8.52 9.81
N ASN A 67 16.76 7.46 9.03
CA ASN A 67 15.40 7.01 8.73
C ASN A 67 14.69 6.40 9.95
N GLU A 68 15.39 5.54 10.70
CA GLU A 68 14.84 4.95 11.93
C GLU A 68 14.54 6.02 12.99
N ALA A 69 15.44 6.99 13.17
CA ALA A 69 15.23 8.09 14.11
C ALA A 69 14.03 8.98 13.70
N ALA A 70 13.88 9.27 12.41
CA ALA A 70 12.75 10.04 11.91
C ALA A 70 11.41 9.32 12.11
N MET A 71 11.35 8.01 11.84
CA MET A 71 10.14 7.22 12.05
C MET A 71 9.79 7.09 13.54
N ARG A 72 10.79 6.88 14.40
CA ARG A 72 10.61 6.88 15.86
C ARG A 72 10.05 8.23 16.33
N PHE A 73 10.65 9.33 15.90
CA PHE A 73 10.18 10.67 16.21
C PHE A 73 8.72 10.89 15.77
N TRP A 74 8.35 10.47 14.56
CA TRP A 74 6.95 10.52 14.11
C TRP A 74 6.04 9.75 15.05
N ASN A 75 6.35 8.49 15.36
CA ASN A 75 5.50 7.64 16.18
C ASN A 75 5.38 8.10 17.64
N GLU A 76 6.36 8.84 18.15
CA GLU A 76 6.32 9.45 19.49
C GLU A 76 5.55 10.78 19.52
N ASN A 77 5.50 11.53 18.40
CA ASN A 77 5.05 12.93 18.40
C ASN A 77 3.84 13.22 17.49
N ALA A 78 3.47 12.32 16.58
CA ALA A 78 2.42 12.52 15.59
C ALA A 78 1.33 11.43 15.67
N THR A 79 0.12 11.79 15.23
CA THR A 79 -1.03 10.88 15.11
C THR A 79 -1.57 10.96 13.68
N PRO A 80 -1.89 9.83 13.03
CA PRO A 80 -1.71 8.45 13.50
C PRO A 80 -0.25 7.95 13.38
N PRO A 81 0.13 6.93 14.18
CA PRO A 81 1.43 6.28 14.03
C PRO A 81 1.54 5.57 12.68
N ILE A 82 2.77 5.32 12.26
CA ILE A 82 3.11 4.58 11.04
C ILE A 82 3.92 3.34 11.35
N THR A 83 3.75 2.33 10.51
CA THR A 83 4.61 1.15 10.48
C THR A 83 5.43 1.14 9.18
N ALA A 84 6.73 0.85 9.31
CA ALA A 84 7.57 0.47 8.18
C ALA A 84 7.58 -1.04 8.05
N ARG A 85 7.73 -1.50 6.81
CA ARG A 85 7.80 -2.94 6.51
C ARG A 85 9.08 -3.27 5.76
N SER A 86 9.53 -4.51 5.94
CA SER A 86 10.57 -5.12 5.12
C SER A 86 10.11 -5.23 3.67
N ARG A 87 11.06 -5.45 2.76
CA ARG A 87 10.76 -5.76 1.36
C ARG A 87 9.89 -7.00 1.22
N GLU A 88 10.11 -8.03 2.04
CA GLU A 88 9.33 -9.28 2.02
C GLU A 88 7.87 -9.04 2.42
N GLU A 89 7.63 -8.36 3.53
CA GLU A 89 6.28 -8.01 3.98
C GLU A 89 5.56 -7.13 2.95
N PHE A 90 6.26 -6.15 2.37
CA PHE A 90 5.69 -5.30 1.32
C PHE A 90 5.36 -6.09 0.05
N ALA A 91 6.22 -7.02 -0.36
CA ALA A 91 5.98 -7.89 -1.51
C ALA A 91 4.74 -8.76 -1.34
N SER A 92 4.43 -9.18 -0.11
CA SER A 92 3.21 -9.97 0.19
C SER A 92 1.89 -9.24 -0.13
N PHE A 93 1.91 -7.91 -0.27
CA PHE A 93 0.74 -7.15 -0.72
C PHE A 93 0.43 -7.36 -2.20
N LEU A 94 1.41 -7.86 -2.96
CA LEU A 94 1.35 -8.06 -4.40
C LEU A 94 1.08 -9.53 -4.76
N ASP A 95 0.85 -10.40 -3.76
CA ASP A 95 0.57 -11.82 -3.96
C ASP A 95 -0.59 -12.03 -4.95
N GLY A 96 -0.34 -12.83 -5.99
CA GLY A 96 -1.31 -13.11 -7.05
C GLY A 96 -1.38 -12.06 -8.16
N LEU A 97 -0.53 -11.04 -8.13
CA LEU A 97 -0.39 -10.04 -9.20
C LEU A 97 0.91 -10.26 -10.00
N GLU A 98 0.93 -9.76 -11.23
CA GLU A 98 2.14 -9.68 -12.04
C GLU A 98 2.90 -8.39 -11.71
N LEU A 99 4.13 -8.54 -11.20
CA LEU A 99 4.98 -7.40 -10.88
C LEU A 99 5.67 -6.88 -12.15
N LEU A 100 5.39 -5.63 -12.49
CA LEU A 100 6.01 -4.96 -13.63
C LEU A 100 7.44 -4.51 -13.30
N GLU A 101 8.35 -4.60 -14.27
CA GLU A 101 9.71 -4.08 -14.16
C GLU A 101 9.72 -2.54 -13.93
N PRO A 102 10.61 -2.00 -13.08
CA PRO A 102 11.74 -2.65 -12.40
C PRO A 102 11.39 -3.36 -11.07
N GLY A 103 10.10 -3.56 -10.79
CA GLY A 103 9.61 -4.19 -9.57
C GLY A 103 9.64 -3.26 -8.36
N ILE A 104 10.01 -3.83 -7.20
CA ILE A 104 10.07 -3.09 -5.93
C ILE A 104 11.42 -2.40 -5.80
N VAL A 105 11.42 -1.07 -5.91
CA VAL A 105 12.61 -0.21 -5.87
C VAL A 105 12.40 1.01 -4.96
N SER A 106 13.51 1.69 -4.62
CA SER A 106 13.49 2.98 -3.92
C SER A 106 12.74 4.05 -4.72
N CYS A 107 11.95 4.88 -4.05
CA CYS A 107 11.36 6.09 -4.64
C CYS A 107 12.26 7.33 -4.55
N SER A 108 13.40 7.22 -3.85
CA SER A 108 14.43 8.24 -3.73
C SER A 108 15.68 7.89 -4.51
#